data_AF-A0A183CAT5-F1
#
_entry.id   AF-A0A183CAT5-F1
#
_cell.length_a   1.000
_cell.length_b   1.000
_cell.length_c   1.000
_cell.angle_alpha   90.00
_cell.angle_beta   90.00
_cell.angle_gamma   90.00
#
_symmetry.space_group_name_H-M   'P 1'
#
loop_
_entity.id
_entity.type
_entity.pdbx_description
1 polymer ?
#
loop_
_entity_poly.entity_id
_entity_poly.type
_entity_poly.pdbx_seq_one_letter_code
_entity_poly.pdbx_strand_id
1 'polypeptide(L)'
;MLFFCRLFVPRGPRTSCACPLFCSSPSFPYLPLPPSSASYSPSVRLIALLFRLVIVLGGIVSGFALYHRTTNMWTLKNLGDSVLVKRIGRRPIVLGAFRRPPEEQNVRGHFAVFQFLGDARQTHALFCVSEGSDGKKLQSEAHIQRIHQGKRAANDICAWSGHLAECQLADGTAQSIRLSPNRNILSLAASAVNDHSIEVPLEKPLHFGAKKFPLVVCVAPMYTYTEWQIMVTGIEVWLALGASKMIFPIQSASADTILILTEYQRMDVVHLRMWPKWPVLSDVNPNGLVLSRGIEESHVNCLHFVKPFAEIVVFTDIDDMLMPLDPLKVRPGINVELLKGLFQQHPNAGSLLFEHRDVQFVLPDPPTQNTLHNFNFEFLAHSQWKTNCKVWRMKTRVAVNASRVDTVNMHESGIHRLGFVQVRVPCRQAHFYHLRHSYKNIAINEWPIDMSKLRPMLNERWRFRVESNFSLELRSKVLARSSVDSFEDFDKCMGAINEEHWRLRVSRCLTPHVCFSRLAKNISCVATTGDYEFVHSDGDFISVLRNARFVDSEANCEAPVPQFVGGNHFYMP
;
A
#
# COMPACT_ATOMS: atom_id res chain seq x y z
N MET A 1 24.29 -40.32 -8.67
CA MET A 1 24.84 -39.13 -9.36
C MET A 1 24.53 -39.24 -10.85
N LEU A 2 23.45 -38.59 -11.30
CA LEU A 2 23.14 -38.13 -12.68
C LEU A 2 21.65 -37.75 -12.78
N PHE A 3 21.15 -37.02 -11.77
CA PHE A 3 19.76 -36.49 -11.75
C PHE A 3 19.70 -34.99 -11.43
N PHE A 4 20.84 -34.30 -11.50
CA PHE A 4 20.94 -32.85 -11.25
C PHE A 4 21.66 -32.17 -12.41
N CYS A 5 20.97 -32.03 -13.54
CA CYS A 5 21.32 -31.06 -14.59
C CYS A 5 20.10 -30.78 -15.48
N ARG A 6 18.96 -30.46 -14.87
CA ARG A 6 17.86 -29.77 -15.55
C ARG A 6 17.17 -28.89 -14.53
N LEU A 7 17.39 -27.58 -14.64
CA LEU A 7 16.52 -26.46 -14.27
C LEU A 7 17.41 -25.27 -13.92
N PHE A 8 18.04 -24.64 -14.92
CA PHE A 8 18.36 -23.21 -14.96
C PHE A 8 19.07 -22.94 -16.30
N VAL A 9 18.30 -22.64 -17.35
CA VAL A 9 18.80 -21.98 -18.57
C VAL A 9 17.78 -20.92 -18.99
N PRO A 10 18.14 -19.62 -19.01
CA PRO A 10 17.34 -18.58 -19.64
C PRO A 10 17.40 -18.70 -21.17
N ARG A 11 16.28 -18.43 -21.84
CA ARG A 11 16.19 -18.34 -23.30
C ARG A 11 16.88 -17.06 -23.80
N GLY A 12 17.91 -17.22 -24.62
CA GLY A 12 18.63 -16.18 -25.40
C GLY A 12 19.53 -16.85 -26.46
N PRO A 13 19.89 -16.18 -27.56
CA PRO A 13 19.96 -16.82 -28.88
C PRO A 13 21.19 -17.71 -29.09
N ARG A 14 20.96 -18.72 -29.94
CA ARG A 14 21.95 -19.68 -30.45
C ARG A 14 23.18 -18.96 -30.98
N THR A 15 24.35 -19.30 -30.44
CA THR A 15 25.50 -19.87 -31.17
C THR A 15 26.68 -20.11 -30.21
N SER A 16 27.37 -21.23 -30.43
CA SER A 16 28.77 -21.52 -30.05
C SER A 16 29.05 -22.06 -28.63
N CYS A 17 29.13 -23.39 -28.58
CA CYS A 17 29.91 -24.30 -27.71
C CYS A 17 30.41 -23.83 -26.32
N ALA A 18 29.91 -24.47 -25.27
CA ALA A 18 30.54 -24.54 -23.96
C ALA A 18 30.56 -25.99 -23.44
N CYS A 19 31.67 -26.70 -23.66
CA CYS A 19 32.27 -27.71 -22.77
C CYS A 19 33.45 -28.40 -23.48
N PRO A 20 34.71 -28.17 -23.05
CA PRO A 20 35.87 -28.90 -23.54
C PRO A 20 35.98 -30.18 -22.72
N LEU A 21 35.47 -31.30 -23.22
CA LEU A 21 35.85 -32.65 -22.73
C LEU A 21 35.39 -33.81 -23.63
N PHE A 22 34.72 -33.53 -24.76
CA PHE A 22 34.44 -34.54 -25.78
C PHE A 22 34.61 -33.94 -27.17
N CYS A 23 35.85 -33.86 -27.64
CA CYS A 23 36.18 -33.74 -29.05
C CYS A 23 37.55 -34.37 -29.30
N SER A 24 37.64 -35.10 -30.41
CA SER A 24 38.83 -35.69 -31.03
C SER A 24 39.59 -36.76 -30.25
N SER A 25 39.38 -38.00 -30.70
CA SER A 25 40.34 -39.11 -30.63
C SER A 25 41.68 -38.70 -31.25
N PRO A 26 42.81 -39.03 -30.61
CA PRO A 26 44.02 -39.38 -31.32
C PRO A 26 44.31 -40.87 -31.11
N SER A 27 44.67 -41.51 -32.21
CA SER A 27 45.13 -42.89 -32.36
C SER A 27 46.26 -43.25 -31.38
N PHE A 28 46.20 -44.49 -30.91
CA PHE A 28 47.12 -45.22 -30.01
C PHE A 28 48.62 -44.89 -30.14
N PRO A 29 49.37 -45.08 -29.05
CA PRO A 29 50.19 -46.30 -29.02
C PRO A 29 49.81 -47.20 -27.84
N TYR A 30 49.84 -48.50 -28.12
CA TYR A 30 49.62 -49.57 -27.15
C TYR A 30 50.54 -49.42 -25.94
N LEU A 31 49.98 -48.98 -24.81
CA LEU A 31 50.55 -49.23 -23.48
C LEU A 31 49.97 -50.56 -22.98
N PRO A 32 50.79 -51.52 -22.55
CA PRO A 32 50.30 -52.79 -22.04
C PRO A 32 49.40 -52.53 -20.83
N LEU A 33 48.21 -53.13 -20.86
CA LEU A 33 47.26 -53.14 -19.75
C LEU A 33 48.00 -53.54 -18.46
N PRO A 34 47.77 -52.85 -17.34
CA PRO A 34 48.30 -53.31 -16.06
C PRO A 34 47.73 -54.71 -15.80
N PRO A 35 48.53 -55.63 -15.23
CA PRO A 35 48.07 -56.98 -14.98
C PRO A 35 46.76 -56.93 -14.18
N SER A 36 45.80 -57.74 -14.64
CA SER A 36 44.53 -57.96 -13.98
C SER A 36 44.71 -58.07 -12.46
N SER A 37 43.75 -57.54 -11.71
CA SER A 37 43.69 -57.52 -10.24
C SER A 37 43.82 -58.89 -9.54
N ALA A 38 44.12 -59.95 -10.28
CA ALA A 38 44.42 -61.30 -9.81
C ALA A 38 45.78 -61.48 -9.12
N SER A 39 46.75 -60.56 -9.24
CA SER A 39 48.10 -60.73 -8.63
C SER A 39 48.43 -59.81 -7.45
N TYR A 40 47.43 -59.22 -6.80
CA TYR A 40 47.65 -58.46 -5.56
C TYR A 40 47.36 -59.31 -4.34
N SER A 41 48.28 -59.34 -3.38
CA SER A 41 48.10 -60.05 -2.11
C SER A 41 46.81 -59.59 -1.41
N PRO A 42 46.17 -60.45 -0.58
CA PRO A 42 44.93 -60.12 0.12
C PRO A 42 45.00 -58.78 0.87
N SER A 43 46.18 -58.44 1.38
CA SER A 43 46.49 -57.17 2.05
C SER A 43 46.31 -55.94 1.15
N VAL A 44 46.74 -55.98 -0.12
CA VAL A 44 46.62 -54.83 -1.04
C VAL A 44 45.17 -54.61 -1.49
N ARG A 45 44.39 -55.70 -1.67
CA ARG A 45 42.95 -55.59 -1.95
C ARG A 45 42.17 -55.00 -0.78
N LEU A 46 42.52 -55.38 0.45
CA LEU A 46 41.92 -54.84 1.67
C LEU A 46 42.23 -53.34 1.83
N ILE A 47 43.48 -52.93 1.58
CA ILE A 47 43.90 -51.52 1.62
C ILE A 47 43.15 -50.70 0.56
N ALA A 48 43.02 -51.21 -0.67
CA ALA A 48 42.28 -50.54 -1.73
C ALA A 48 40.78 -50.39 -1.40
N LEU A 49 40.19 -51.39 -0.74
CA LEU A 49 38.79 -51.36 -0.31
C LEU A 49 38.57 -50.36 0.84
N LEU A 50 39.46 -50.35 1.83
CA LEU A 50 39.47 -49.38 2.93
C LEU A 50 39.66 -47.96 2.41
N PHE A 51 40.57 -47.73 1.48
CA PHE A 51 40.78 -46.42 0.87
C PHE A 51 39.54 -45.91 0.13
N ARG A 52 38.86 -46.77 -0.63
CA ARG A 52 37.58 -46.43 -1.28
C ARG A 52 36.49 -46.10 -0.28
N LEU A 53 36.39 -46.86 0.82
CA LEU A 53 35.45 -46.60 1.91
C LEU A 53 35.72 -45.25 2.58
N VAL A 54 36.99 -44.93 2.87
CA VAL A 54 37.41 -43.65 3.47
C VAL A 54 37.10 -42.48 2.54
N ILE A 55 37.32 -42.61 1.22
CA ILE A 55 36.96 -41.56 0.26
C ILE A 55 35.44 -41.34 0.22
N VAL A 56 34.64 -42.40 0.21
CA VAL A 56 33.18 -42.30 0.20
C VAL A 56 32.69 -41.64 1.50
N LEU A 57 33.20 -42.06 2.66
CA LEU A 57 32.91 -41.44 3.94
C LEU A 57 33.34 -39.97 3.99
N GLY A 58 34.53 -39.64 3.50
CA GLY A 58 35.02 -38.27 3.39
C GLY A 58 34.15 -37.41 2.48
N GLY A 59 33.65 -37.97 1.38
CA GLY A 59 32.69 -37.31 0.47
C GLY A 59 31.33 -37.07 1.13
N ILE A 60 30.81 -38.02 1.92
CA ILE A 60 29.56 -37.87 2.67
C ILE A 60 29.70 -36.80 3.75
N VAL A 61 30.77 -36.83 4.55
CA VAL A 61 31.03 -35.85 5.61
C VAL A 61 31.23 -34.46 5.02
N SER A 62 32.01 -34.33 3.93
CA SER A 62 32.21 -33.06 3.25
C SER A 62 30.92 -32.55 2.60
N GLY A 63 30.09 -33.43 2.06
CA GLY A 63 28.76 -33.10 1.54
C GLY A 63 27.83 -32.59 2.64
N PHE A 64 27.82 -33.23 3.81
CA PHE A 64 27.07 -32.76 4.98
C PHE A 64 27.59 -31.43 5.53
N ALA A 65 28.91 -31.25 5.60
CA ALA A 65 29.52 -30.00 6.04
C ALA A 65 29.24 -28.86 5.05
N LEU A 66 29.31 -29.12 3.74
CA LEU A 66 28.97 -28.14 2.70
C LEU A 66 27.47 -27.84 2.74
N TYR A 67 26.61 -28.85 2.90
CA TYR A 67 25.16 -28.66 3.07
C TYR A 67 24.89 -27.79 4.29
N HIS A 68 25.46 -28.09 5.46
CA HIS A 68 25.25 -27.33 6.69
C HIS A 68 25.87 -25.91 6.64
N ARG A 69 26.93 -25.71 5.86
CA ARG A 69 27.56 -24.40 5.64
C ARG A 69 26.82 -23.54 4.60
N THR A 70 26.03 -24.17 3.71
CA THR A 70 25.27 -23.49 2.64
C THR A 70 23.77 -23.39 2.92
N THR A 71 23.22 -24.28 3.74
CA THR A 71 21.86 -24.12 4.26
C THR A 71 21.89 -23.09 5.38
N ASN A 72 21.29 -21.95 5.09
CA ASN A 72 21.00 -20.93 6.08
C ASN A 72 20.25 -21.59 7.25
N MET A 73 20.62 -21.24 8.49
CA MET A 73 19.91 -21.67 9.70
C MET A 73 18.41 -21.34 9.63
N TRP A 74 18.04 -20.30 8.85
CA TRP A 74 16.67 -19.99 8.47
C TRP A 74 15.99 -21.03 7.59
N THR A 75 16.70 -21.70 6.68
CA THR A 75 16.13 -22.76 5.84
C THR A 75 15.82 -24.00 6.67
N LEU A 76 16.67 -24.33 7.65
CA LEU A 76 16.44 -25.39 8.62
C LEU A 76 15.28 -25.04 9.57
N LYS A 77 15.19 -23.78 10.02
CA LYS A 77 14.01 -23.26 10.72
C LYS A 77 12.76 -23.41 9.86
N ASN A 78 12.78 -22.96 8.60
CA ASN A 78 11.63 -23.05 7.70
C ASN A 78 11.22 -24.52 7.43
N LEU A 79 12.18 -25.45 7.38
CA LEU A 79 11.92 -26.88 7.26
C LEU A 79 11.27 -27.44 8.56
N GLY A 80 11.77 -27.01 9.72
CA GLY A 80 11.17 -27.32 11.03
C GLY A 80 9.76 -26.75 11.18
N ASP A 81 9.54 -25.51 10.75
CA ASP A 81 8.23 -24.83 10.72
C ASP A 81 7.27 -25.54 9.74
N SER A 82 7.79 -26.19 8.68
CA SER A 82 6.99 -27.00 7.76
C SER A 82 6.55 -28.36 8.36
N VAL A 83 7.26 -28.86 9.38
CA VAL A 83 6.93 -30.10 10.10
C VAL A 83 6.08 -29.81 11.35
N LEU A 84 6.30 -28.66 11.98
CA LEU A 84 5.55 -28.16 13.13
C LEU A 84 4.51 -27.12 12.66
N VAL A 85 3.54 -27.55 11.85
CA VAL A 85 2.46 -26.66 11.41
C VAL A 85 1.50 -26.42 12.57
N LYS A 86 1.71 -25.33 13.32
CA LYS A 86 0.68 -24.77 14.20
C LYS A 86 -0.52 -24.43 13.30
N ARG A 87 -1.71 -24.99 13.59
CA ARG A 87 -2.95 -24.57 12.91
C ARG A 87 -3.39 -23.24 13.52
N ILE A 88 -3.01 -22.12 12.88
CA ILE A 88 -3.27 -20.76 13.37
C ILE A 88 -4.56 -20.17 12.77
N GLY A 89 -5.22 -20.91 11.87
CA GLY A 89 -6.45 -20.48 11.20
C GLY A 89 -6.28 -19.23 10.34
N ARG A 90 -7.39 -18.80 9.74
CA ARG A 90 -7.52 -17.53 9.02
C ARG A 90 -7.77 -16.41 10.03
N ARG A 91 -7.16 -15.25 9.79
CA ARG A 91 -7.29 -14.07 10.68
C ARG A 91 -7.53 -12.78 9.90
N PRO A 92 -8.62 -12.68 9.11
CA PRO A 92 -9.01 -11.44 8.46
C PRO A 92 -9.17 -10.27 9.44
N ILE A 93 -8.62 -9.12 9.08
CA ILE A 93 -8.77 -7.84 9.79
C ILE A 93 -9.60 -6.91 8.92
N VAL A 94 -10.84 -6.62 9.32
CA VAL A 94 -11.75 -5.75 8.57
C VAL A 94 -11.29 -4.30 8.69
N LEU A 95 -11.09 -3.65 7.54
CA LEU A 95 -10.62 -2.27 7.40
C LEU A 95 -11.76 -1.27 7.12
N GLY A 96 -12.89 -1.76 6.60
CA GLY A 96 -14.05 -0.94 6.29
C GLY A 96 -15.19 -1.76 5.71
N ALA A 97 -16.41 -1.24 5.84
CA ALA A 97 -17.61 -1.87 5.33
C ALA A 97 -18.51 -0.81 4.70
N PHE A 98 -18.87 -1.00 3.43
CA PHE A 98 -19.50 0.03 2.61
C PHE A 98 -20.71 -0.54 1.89
N ARG A 99 -21.70 0.31 1.62
CA ARG A 99 -22.84 -0.07 0.78
C ARG A 99 -22.46 0.03 -0.69
N ARG A 100 -22.82 -0.98 -1.48
CA ARG A 100 -22.65 -0.97 -2.93
C ARG A 100 -23.67 -0.01 -3.56
N PRO A 101 -23.24 1.06 -4.27
CA PRO A 101 -24.17 1.95 -4.96
C PRO A 101 -25.03 1.19 -5.98
N PRO A 102 -26.33 1.52 -6.16
CA PRO A 102 -27.21 0.83 -7.10
C PRO A 102 -26.71 0.84 -8.55
N GLU A 103 -26.09 1.94 -8.99
CA GLU A 103 -25.47 2.08 -10.31
C GLU A 103 -24.26 1.15 -10.51
N GLU A 104 -23.75 0.56 -9.43
CA GLU A 104 -22.67 -0.41 -9.45
C GLU A 104 -23.12 -1.88 -9.46
N GLN A 105 -24.41 -2.15 -9.45
CA GLN A 105 -24.93 -3.50 -9.33
C GLN A 105 -25.28 -4.09 -10.70
N ASN A 106 -24.75 -5.28 -10.99
CA ASN A 106 -25.09 -6.05 -12.20
C ASN A 106 -26.22 -7.07 -11.96
N VAL A 107 -26.58 -7.28 -10.68
CA VAL A 107 -27.61 -8.21 -10.23
C VAL A 107 -28.57 -7.47 -9.32
N ARG A 108 -29.84 -7.87 -9.31
CA ARG A 108 -30.85 -7.27 -8.42
C ARG A 108 -30.53 -7.64 -6.97
N GLY A 109 -30.58 -6.67 -6.07
CA GLY A 109 -30.43 -6.91 -4.64
C GLY A 109 -29.90 -5.69 -3.91
N HIS A 110 -29.43 -5.92 -2.69
CA HIS A 110 -28.67 -4.96 -1.91
C HIS A 110 -27.38 -5.64 -1.48
N PHE A 111 -26.25 -4.95 -1.60
CA PHE A 111 -24.95 -5.53 -1.33
C PHE A 111 -24.11 -4.62 -0.44
N ALA A 112 -23.32 -5.23 0.42
CA ALA A 112 -22.26 -4.59 1.18
C ALA A 112 -20.91 -5.10 0.71
N VAL A 113 -19.93 -4.21 0.62
CA VAL A 113 -18.54 -4.50 0.29
C VAL A 113 -17.70 -4.27 1.54
N PHE A 114 -16.96 -5.28 1.95
CA PHE A 114 -16.04 -5.24 3.06
C PHE A 114 -14.63 -5.26 2.51
N GLN A 115 -13.82 -4.32 2.95
CA GLN A 115 -12.39 -4.43 2.77
C GLN A 115 -11.80 -5.11 4.00
N PHE A 116 -10.97 -6.13 3.80
CA PHE A 116 -10.24 -6.76 4.88
C PHE A 116 -8.82 -7.12 4.47
N LEU A 117 -7.92 -7.15 5.45
CA LEU A 117 -6.56 -7.62 5.30
C LEU A 117 -6.47 -9.10 5.71
N GLY A 118 -5.73 -9.92 4.96
CA GLY A 118 -5.53 -11.32 5.31
C GLY A 118 -4.31 -11.94 4.63
N ASP A 119 -3.96 -13.16 5.01
CA ASP A 119 -2.87 -13.91 4.39
C ASP A 119 -3.22 -14.21 2.92
N ALA A 120 -2.45 -13.65 1.99
CA ALA A 120 -2.61 -13.77 0.56
C ALA A 120 -2.43 -15.19 0.02
N ARG A 121 -1.74 -16.05 0.77
CA ARG A 121 -1.44 -17.44 0.40
C ARG A 121 -2.58 -18.38 0.78
N GLN A 122 -3.55 -17.90 1.54
CA GLN A 122 -4.70 -18.66 2.01
C GLN A 122 -5.96 -18.26 1.25
N THR A 123 -6.82 -19.24 0.96
CA THR A 123 -8.18 -18.96 0.51
C THR A 123 -9.02 -18.58 1.72
N HIS A 124 -9.64 -17.41 1.68
CA HIS A 124 -10.54 -16.92 2.72
C HIS A 124 -11.99 -17.36 2.45
N ALA A 125 -12.75 -17.57 3.52
CA ALA A 125 -14.19 -17.79 3.47
C ALA A 125 -14.83 -16.95 4.58
N LEU A 126 -15.85 -16.18 4.23
CA LEU A 126 -16.59 -15.32 5.16
C LEU A 126 -18.08 -15.50 4.91
N PHE A 127 -18.86 -15.67 5.97
CA PHE A 127 -20.30 -15.81 5.92
C PHE A 127 -20.95 -14.60 6.58
N CYS A 128 -21.93 -14.04 5.90
CA CYS A 128 -22.54 -12.79 6.27
C CYS A 128 -23.99 -13.03 6.65
N VAL A 129 -24.39 -12.53 7.83
CA VAL A 129 -25.75 -12.59 8.33
C VAL A 129 -26.31 -11.17 8.38
N SER A 130 -27.34 -10.93 7.58
CA SER A 130 -28.07 -9.67 7.50
C SER A 130 -29.50 -9.89 7.98
N GLU A 131 -30.06 -8.94 8.73
CA GLU A 131 -31.44 -8.98 9.19
C GLU A 131 -32.25 -7.89 8.48
N GLY A 132 -33.38 -8.29 7.89
CA GLY A 132 -34.30 -7.38 7.22
C GLY A 132 -35.23 -6.65 8.20
N SER A 133 -35.89 -5.61 7.71
CA SER A 133 -36.93 -4.87 8.42
C SER A 133 -38.13 -5.72 8.85
N ASP A 134 -38.34 -6.87 8.21
CA ASP A 134 -39.34 -7.88 8.59
C ASP A 134 -38.84 -8.88 9.66
N GLY A 135 -37.62 -8.69 10.17
CA GLY A 135 -36.95 -9.58 11.13
C GLY A 135 -36.40 -10.87 10.52
N LYS A 136 -36.51 -11.07 9.21
CA LYS A 136 -35.96 -12.27 8.57
C LYS A 136 -34.45 -12.14 8.41
N LYS A 137 -33.74 -13.21 8.78
CA LYS A 137 -32.30 -13.31 8.61
C LYS A 137 -31.96 -13.93 7.27
N LEU A 138 -31.08 -13.26 6.54
CA LEU A 138 -30.44 -13.75 5.32
C LEU A 138 -28.99 -14.12 5.66
N GLN A 139 -28.60 -15.33 5.31
CA GLN A 139 -27.19 -15.73 5.27
C GLN A 139 -26.71 -15.80 3.82
N SER A 140 -25.55 -15.21 3.55
CA SER A 140 -24.85 -15.34 2.28
C SER A 140 -23.37 -15.68 2.51
N GLU A 141 -22.78 -16.43 1.59
CA GLU A 141 -21.33 -16.59 1.52
C GLU A 141 -20.75 -15.39 0.76
N ALA A 142 -19.71 -14.77 1.31
CA ALA A 142 -19.10 -13.60 0.71
C ALA A 142 -18.36 -13.98 -0.58
N HIS A 143 -18.56 -13.20 -1.63
CA HIS A 143 -17.72 -13.28 -2.82
C HIS A 143 -16.41 -12.53 -2.56
N ILE A 144 -15.30 -13.26 -2.46
CA ILE A 144 -14.01 -12.71 -2.05
C ILE A 144 -13.08 -12.56 -3.25
N GLN A 145 -12.51 -11.36 -3.40
CA GLN A 145 -11.51 -11.04 -4.41
C GLN A 145 -10.29 -10.40 -3.75
N ARG A 146 -9.10 -10.90 -4.09
CA ARG A 146 -7.84 -10.26 -3.70
C ARG A 146 -7.68 -8.95 -4.46
N ILE A 147 -7.43 -7.86 -3.74
CA ILE A 147 -7.30 -6.51 -4.30
C ILE A 147 -6.14 -6.41 -5.31
N HIS A 148 -5.11 -7.24 -5.11
CA HIS A 148 -3.87 -7.23 -5.87
C HIS A 148 -3.62 -8.57 -6.57
N GLN A 149 -3.87 -8.63 -7.87
CA GLN A 149 -3.50 -9.77 -8.74
C GLN A 149 -2.52 -9.36 -9.87
N GLY A 150 -2.06 -8.10 -9.88
CA GLY A 150 -1.21 -7.52 -10.93
C GLY A 150 0.27 -7.91 -10.85
N LYS A 151 1.18 -7.05 -11.38
CA LYS A 151 2.63 -7.33 -11.54
C LYS A 151 3.34 -7.78 -10.25
N ARG A 152 2.81 -7.45 -9.08
CA ARG A 152 3.38 -7.80 -7.76
C ARG A 152 2.86 -9.13 -7.19
N ALA A 153 1.79 -9.70 -7.76
CA ALA A 153 1.27 -11.01 -7.35
C ALA A 153 2.22 -12.17 -7.72
N ALA A 154 3.10 -11.97 -8.71
CA ALA A 154 4.00 -13.01 -9.21
C ALA A 154 5.02 -13.53 -8.17
N ASN A 155 5.22 -12.82 -7.05
CA ASN A 155 6.24 -13.19 -6.09
C ASN A 155 5.71 -13.57 -4.69
N ASP A 156 4.44 -13.29 -4.32
CA ASP A 156 3.83 -13.56 -2.99
C ASP A 156 4.75 -13.32 -1.76
N ILE A 157 5.78 -12.48 -1.90
CA ILE A 157 6.76 -12.15 -0.87
C ILE A 157 6.04 -11.45 0.31
N CYS A 158 4.99 -10.69 -0.01
CA CYS A 158 4.16 -10.01 0.99
C CYS A 158 3.00 -10.93 1.31
N ALA A 159 3.20 -11.73 2.34
CA ALA A 159 2.25 -12.74 2.77
C ALA A 159 0.88 -12.15 3.14
N TRP A 160 0.78 -10.84 3.45
CA TRP A 160 -0.48 -10.18 3.78
C TRP A 160 -0.89 -9.20 2.68
N SER A 161 -2.16 -9.22 2.30
CA SER A 161 -2.74 -8.26 1.34
C SER A 161 -4.21 -7.99 1.61
N GLY A 162 -4.71 -6.91 1.04
CA GLY A 162 -6.12 -6.58 1.03
C GLY A 162 -6.97 -7.48 0.14
N HIS A 163 -8.22 -7.62 0.56
CA HIS A 163 -9.27 -8.36 -0.10
C HIS A 163 -10.56 -7.55 -0.02
N LEU A 164 -11.41 -7.70 -1.04
CA LEU A 164 -12.80 -7.28 -1.00
C LEU A 164 -13.67 -8.52 -0.81
N ALA A 165 -14.59 -8.45 0.14
CA ALA A 165 -15.68 -9.40 0.32
C ALA A 165 -16.99 -8.70 -0.03
N GLU A 166 -17.82 -9.30 -0.88
CA GLU A 166 -19.15 -8.80 -1.18
C GLU A 166 -20.21 -9.72 -0.58
N CYS A 167 -21.10 -9.15 0.23
CA CYS A 167 -22.20 -9.87 0.88
C CYS A 167 -23.55 -9.32 0.43
N GLN A 168 -24.54 -10.20 0.34
CA GLN A 168 -25.92 -9.80 0.10
C GLN A 168 -26.57 -9.33 1.41
N LEU A 169 -27.33 -8.24 1.33
CA LEU A 169 -28.14 -7.69 2.41
C LEU A 169 -29.60 -8.11 2.24
N ALA A 170 -30.28 -8.35 3.37
CA ALA A 170 -31.70 -8.69 3.39
C ALA A 170 -32.56 -7.55 2.82
N ASP A 171 -32.23 -6.30 3.17
CA ASP A 171 -32.81 -5.11 2.57
C ASP A 171 -31.83 -3.94 2.48
N GLY A 172 -32.28 -2.86 1.84
CA GLY A 172 -31.51 -1.64 1.65
C GLY A 172 -31.41 -0.75 2.89
N THR A 173 -31.95 -1.14 4.05
CA THR A 173 -31.97 -0.31 5.27
C THR A 173 -30.99 -0.76 6.35
N ALA A 174 -30.41 -1.96 6.22
CA ALA A 174 -29.42 -2.52 7.14
C ALA A 174 -28.30 -1.53 7.51
N GLN A 175 -28.14 -1.24 8.81
CA GLN A 175 -27.07 -0.34 9.28
C GLN A 175 -25.78 -1.09 9.62
N SER A 176 -25.89 -2.39 9.82
CA SER A 176 -24.78 -3.29 10.14
C SER A 176 -25.05 -4.67 9.56
N ILE A 177 -24.04 -5.52 9.61
CA ILE A 177 -24.08 -6.90 9.18
C ILE A 177 -23.21 -7.73 10.11
N ARG A 178 -23.54 -8.99 10.36
CA ARG A 178 -22.68 -9.87 11.15
C ARG A 178 -21.82 -10.73 10.23
N LEU A 179 -20.52 -10.79 10.51
CA LEU A 179 -19.58 -11.65 9.81
C LEU A 179 -19.20 -12.84 10.69
N SER A 180 -19.09 -14.02 10.09
CA SER A 180 -18.67 -15.26 10.75
C SER A 180 -17.76 -16.06 9.83
N PRO A 181 -16.74 -16.76 10.35
CA PRO A 181 -16.02 -17.77 9.56
C PRO A 181 -16.81 -19.09 9.48
N ASN A 182 -17.88 -19.26 10.25
CA ASN A 182 -18.69 -20.49 10.30
C ASN A 182 -19.79 -20.50 9.23
N ARG A 183 -19.76 -21.50 8.34
CA ARG A 183 -20.76 -21.70 7.28
C ARG A 183 -22.16 -21.99 7.81
N ASN A 184 -22.26 -22.62 8.97
CA ASN A 184 -23.51 -23.08 9.55
C ASN A 184 -23.99 -22.16 10.67
N ILE A 185 -23.59 -20.88 10.65
CA ILE A 185 -23.89 -19.90 11.70
C ILE A 185 -25.39 -19.80 12.01
N LEU A 186 -26.28 -19.84 11.00
CA LEU A 186 -27.73 -19.80 11.24
C LEU A 186 -28.34 -21.09 11.82
N SER A 187 -27.62 -22.22 11.81
CA SER A 187 -28.08 -23.45 12.49
C SER A 187 -27.77 -23.47 13.98
N LEU A 188 -26.94 -22.52 14.45
CA LEU A 188 -26.62 -22.40 15.86
C LEU A 188 -27.80 -21.78 16.63
N ALA A 189 -27.87 -22.07 17.93
CA ALA A 189 -28.77 -21.37 18.82
C ALA A 189 -28.51 -19.85 18.78
N ALA A 190 -29.55 -19.03 18.94
CA ALA A 190 -29.43 -17.58 18.83
C ALA A 190 -28.35 -16.96 19.74
N SER A 191 -28.14 -17.52 20.94
CA SER A 191 -27.05 -17.13 21.84
C SER A 191 -25.67 -17.41 21.23
N ALA A 192 -25.48 -18.60 20.66
CA ALA A 192 -24.24 -19.01 20.01
C ALA A 192 -23.95 -18.21 18.73
N VAL A 193 -24.96 -17.71 18.02
CA VAL A 193 -24.73 -16.81 16.87
C VAL A 193 -23.91 -15.58 17.29
N ASN A 194 -24.18 -15.02 18.46
CA ASN A 194 -23.45 -13.84 18.95
C ASN A 194 -22.00 -14.18 19.32
N ASP A 195 -21.75 -15.37 19.83
CA ASP A 195 -20.41 -15.83 20.21
C ASP A 195 -19.54 -16.25 19.01
N HIS A 196 -20.17 -16.59 17.88
CA HIS A 196 -19.51 -17.10 16.67
C HIS A 196 -19.57 -16.12 15.49
N SER A 197 -20.07 -14.91 15.68
CA SER A 197 -20.06 -13.85 14.66
C SER A 197 -19.79 -12.48 15.27
N ILE A 198 -19.30 -11.55 14.46
CA ILE A 198 -19.04 -10.18 14.88
C ILE A 198 -19.85 -9.20 14.04
N GLU A 199 -20.53 -8.26 14.69
CA GLU A 199 -21.24 -7.19 13.99
C GLU A 199 -20.24 -6.20 13.38
N VAL A 200 -20.48 -5.76 12.15
CA VAL A 200 -19.70 -4.75 11.44
C VAL A 200 -20.64 -3.65 10.98
N PRO A 201 -20.48 -2.40 11.47
CA PRO A 201 -21.31 -1.29 11.03
C PRO A 201 -20.99 -0.93 9.57
N LEU A 202 -22.03 -0.65 8.77
CA LEU A 202 -21.87 -0.13 7.43
C LEU A 202 -21.63 1.38 7.49
N GLU A 203 -20.55 1.83 6.88
CA GLU A 203 -20.14 3.23 6.89
C GLU A 203 -21.18 4.11 6.17
N LYS A 204 -21.58 5.20 6.82
CA LYS A 204 -22.55 6.16 6.28
C LYS A 204 -21.83 7.14 5.35
N PRO A 205 -22.37 7.42 4.15
CA PRO A 205 -21.84 8.47 3.28
C PRO A 205 -21.80 9.83 3.98
N LEU A 206 -20.76 10.63 3.73
CA LEU A 206 -20.69 12.01 4.25
C LEU A 206 -21.73 12.93 3.63
N HIS A 207 -22.12 12.66 2.38
CA HIS A 207 -23.00 13.53 1.61
C HIS A 207 -24.13 12.72 1.00
N PHE A 208 -25.36 13.18 1.20
CA PHE A 208 -26.60 12.56 0.72
C PHE A 208 -27.28 13.40 -0.38
N GLY A 209 -26.50 14.15 -1.15
CA GLY A 209 -27.01 14.94 -2.27
C GLY A 209 -27.21 14.09 -3.53
N ALA A 210 -28.23 14.43 -4.32
CA ALA A 210 -28.47 13.80 -5.62
C ALA A 210 -27.33 14.06 -6.64
N LYS A 211 -26.53 15.11 -6.43
CA LYS A 211 -25.41 15.49 -7.30
C LYS A 211 -24.09 15.11 -6.67
N LYS A 212 -23.34 14.21 -7.32
CA LYS A 212 -21.98 13.86 -6.93
C LYS A 212 -21.03 15.04 -7.15
N PHE A 213 -20.02 15.13 -6.29
CA PHE A 213 -18.90 16.05 -6.48
C PHE A 213 -18.12 15.68 -7.76
N PRO A 214 -17.81 16.66 -8.64
CA PRO A 214 -17.12 16.38 -9.89
C PRO A 214 -15.73 15.77 -9.70
N LEU A 215 -15.02 16.17 -8.64
CA LEU A 215 -13.67 15.72 -8.35
C LEU A 215 -13.43 15.64 -6.84
N VAL A 216 -13.04 14.46 -6.37
CA VAL A 216 -12.55 14.21 -5.02
C VAL A 216 -11.11 13.69 -5.08
N VAL A 217 -10.27 14.10 -4.13
CA VAL A 217 -8.88 13.68 -4.05
C VAL A 217 -8.69 12.80 -2.83
N CYS A 218 -8.27 11.55 -3.05
CA CYS A 218 -7.83 10.64 -1.99
C CYS A 218 -6.31 10.76 -1.87
N VAL A 219 -5.85 11.30 -0.73
CA VAL A 219 -4.43 11.46 -0.45
C VAL A 219 -3.90 10.18 0.19
N ALA A 220 -2.65 9.83 -0.12
CA ALA A 220 -1.95 8.75 0.54
C ALA A 220 -1.94 8.92 2.06
N PRO A 221 -2.00 7.82 2.84
CA PRO A 221 -1.99 7.89 4.29
C PRO A 221 -0.75 8.62 4.82
N MET A 222 -0.99 9.54 5.76
CA MET A 222 0.05 10.30 6.45
C MET A 222 0.69 9.45 7.55
N TYR A 223 1.98 9.19 7.40
CA TYR A 223 2.83 8.48 8.36
C TYR A 223 3.95 9.40 8.82
N THR A 224 4.00 9.72 10.11
CA THR A 224 5.04 10.57 10.69
C THR A 224 5.19 11.89 9.91
N TYR A 225 4.07 12.44 9.43
CA TYR A 225 4.09 13.59 8.51
C TYR A 225 4.32 14.90 9.26
N THR A 226 5.30 15.70 8.84
CA THR A 226 5.66 16.95 9.56
C THR A 226 5.78 18.18 8.65
N GLU A 227 5.62 18.04 7.33
CA GLU A 227 5.86 19.11 6.36
C GLU A 227 4.58 19.91 6.04
N TRP A 228 4.11 20.71 6.99
CA TRP A 228 2.83 21.41 6.83
C TRP A 228 2.80 22.38 5.64
N GLN A 229 3.94 22.97 5.23
CA GLN A 229 4.00 23.91 4.10
C GLN A 229 3.69 23.23 2.76
N ILE A 230 4.23 22.02 2.56
CA ILE A 230 3.93 21.20 1.37
C ILE A 230 2.49 20.73 1.41
N MET A 231 1.99 20.33 2.57
CA MET A 231 0.58 20.00 2.73
C MET A 231 -0.35 21.15 2.34
N VAL A 232 -0.12 22.35 2.87
CA VAL A 232 -0.92 23.54 2.53
C VAL A 232 -0.83 23.85 1.04
N THR A 233 0.36 23.72 0.44
CA THR A 233 0.55 23.89 -1.00
C THR A 233 -0.23 22.87 -1.82
N GLY A 234 -0.18 21.60 -1.43
CA GLY A 234 -0.98 20.51 -2.01
C GLY A 234 -2.46 20.82 -1.97
N ILE A 235 -2.98 21.16 -0.78
CA ILE A 235 -4.40 21.46 -0.56
C ILE A 235 -4.83 22.65 -1.42
N GLU A 236 -4.13 23.79 -1.32
CA GLU A 236 -4.53 25.01 -2.02
C GLU A 236 -4.50 24.86 -3.53
N VAL A 237 -3.54 24.12 -4.10
CA VAL A 237 -3.54 23.85 -5.55
C VAL A 237 -4.69 22.93 -5.93
N TRP A 238 -4.93 21.84 -5.22
CA TRP A 238 -6.04 20.94 -5.54
C TRP A 238 -7.40 21.66 -5.49
N LEU A 239 -7.64 22.42 -4.42
CA LEU A 239 -8.85 23.25 -4.30
C LEU A 239 -8.90 24.28 -5.42
N ALA A 240 -7.77 24.93 -5.72
CA ALA A 240 -7.75 25.98 -6.71
C ALA A 240 -8.10 25.49 -8.12
N LEU A 241 -7.72 24.26 -8.44
CA LEU A 241 -7.88 23.65 -9.76
C LEU A 241 -9.13 22.78 -9.89
N GLY A 242 -9.97 22.70 -8.84
CA GLY A 242 -11.33 22.17 -8.92
C GLY A 242 -11.65 20.96 -8.03
N ALA A 243 -10.76 20.54 -7.13
CA ALA A 243 -11.11 19.54 -6.14
C ALA A 243 -12.20 20.07 -5.21
N SER A 244 -13.27 19.29 -5.03
CA SER A 244 -14.38 19.65 -4.14
C SER A 244 -14.14 19.17 -2.71
N LYS A 245 -13.50 18.02 -2.56
CA LYS A 245 -13.15 17.39 -1.28
C LYS A 245 -11.79 16.73 -1.38
N MET A 246 -11.07 16.71 -0.27
CA MET A 246 -9.84 15.95 -0.12
C MET A 246 -9.94 15.04 1.11
N ILE A 247 -9.61 13.76 0.95
CA ILE A 247 -9.67 12.77 2.03
C ILE A 247 -8.24 12.49 2.50
N PHE A 248 -8.01 12.65 3.80
CA PHE A 248 -6.71 12.49 4.44
C PHE A 248 -6.75 11.36 5.47
N PRO A 249 -6.30 10.15 5.11
CA PRO A 249 -6.05 9.09 6.07
C PRO A 249 -4.85 9.46 6.95
N ILE A 250 -5.05 9.54 8.26
CA ILE A 250 -4.02 9.93 9.23
C ILE A 250 -3.65 8.72 10.08
N GLN A 251 -2.40 8.28 9.99
CA GLN A 251 -1.83 7.37 11.00
C GLN A 251 -1.04 8.16 12.04
N SER A 252 -0.17 9.07 11.62
CA SER A 252 0.47 10.04 12.50
C SER A 252 1.01 11.26 11.77
N ALA A 253 0.94 12.41 12.41
CA ALA A 253 1.45 13.68 11.89
C ALA A 253 1.84 14.63 13.04
N SER A 254 2.55 15.73 12.73
CA SER A 254 2.80 16.78 13.73
C SER A 254 1.48 17.41 14.21
N ALA A 255 1.47 17.84 15.46
CA ALA A 255 0.31 18.56 16.03
C ALA A 255 -0.07 19.77 15.19
N ASP A 256 0.91 20.52 14.67
CA ASP A 256 0.67 21.65 13.77
C ASP A 256 -0.03 21.25 12.46
N THR A 257 0.36 20.10 11.89
CA THR A 257 -0.30 19.55 10.69
C THR A 257 -1.77 19.23 10.98
N ILE A 258 -2.06 18.56 12.09
CA ILE A 258 -3.43 18.19 12.47
C ILE A 258 -4.28 19.43 12.78
N LEU A 259 -3.71 20.45 13.43
CA LEU A 259 -4.40 21.71 13.69
C LEU A 259 -4.83 22.39 12.37
N ILE A 260 -3.93 22.50 11.41
CA ILE A 260 -4.22 23.10 10.09
C ILE A 260 -5.29 22.27 9.36
N LEU A 261 -5.16 20.95 9.33
CA LEU A 261 -6.15 20.08 8.68
C LEU A 261 -7.52 20.16 9.34
N THR A 262 -7.58 20.38 10.66
CA THR A 262 -8.85 20.54 11.39
C THR A 262 -9.59 21.80 10.96
N GLU A 263 -8.88 22.91 10.70
CA GLU A 263 -9.50 24.11 10.11
C GLU A 263 -10.00 23.86 8.68
N TYR A 264 -9.24 23.11 7.87
CA TYR A 264 -9.74 22.68 6.56
C TYR A 264 -10.95 21.76 6.63
N GLN A 265 -11.02 20.91 7.65
CA GLN A 265 -12.18 20.07 7.90
C GLN A 265 -13.40 20.88 8.34
N ARG A 266 -13.20 21.92 9.15
CA ARG A 266 -14.26 22.84 9.57
C ARG A 266 -14.89 23.60 8.39
N MET A 267 -14.10 23.85 7.35
CA MET A 267 -14.57 24.43 6.09
C MET A 267 -15.21 23.41 5.14
N ASP A 268 -15.31 22.14 5.54
CA ASP A 268 -15.88 21.07 4.73
C ASP A 268 -15.18 20.92 3.35
N VAL A 269 -13.85 21.08 3.31
CA VAL A 269 -13.05 20.83 2.09
C VAL A 269 -12.06 19.69 2.26
N VAL A 270 -11.69 19.40 3.51
CA VAL A 270 -10.87 18.26 3.90
C VAL A 270 -11.69 17.33 4.79
N HIS A 271 -11.45 16.04 4.71
CA HIS A 271 -11.99 15.06 5.64
C HIS A 271 -10.88 14.16 6.16
N LEU A 272 -10.66 14.19 7.47
CA LEU A 272 -9.68 13.36 8.16
C LEU A 272 -10.28 11.97 8.40
N ARG A 273 -9.64 10.94 7.85
CA ARG A 273 -9.94 9.54 8.19
C ARG A 273 -8.91 9.04 9.19
N MET A 274 -9.38 8.47 10.28
CA MET A 274 -8.52 7.80 11.23
C MET A 274 -8.00 6.49 10.61
N TRP A 275 -6.68 6.34 10.50
CA TRP A 275 -6.02 5.19 9.90
C TRP A 275 -5.03 4.55 10.90
N PRO A 276 -5.52 3.86 11.95
CA PRO A 276 -4.66 3.28 12.96
C PRO A 276 -3.76 2.18 12.37
N LYS A 277 -2.73 1.78 13.11
CA LYS A 277 -2.03 0.52 12.84
C LYS A 277 -3.02 -0.66 12.91
N TRP A 278 -2.63 -1.80 12.35
CA TRP A 278 -3.36 -3.06 12.49
C TRP A 278 -2.88 -3.83 13.73
N PRO A 279 -3.73 -4.66 14.34
CA PRO A 279 -3.34 -5.47 15.49
C PRO A 279 -2.18 -6.40 15.14
N VAL A 280 -1.21 -6.51 16.05
CA VAL A 280 -0.13 -7.51 15.96
C VAL A 280 -0.69 -8.84 16.44
N LEU A 281 -0.54 -9.88 15.62
CA LEU A 281 -1.06 -11.22 15.91
C LEU A 281 0.03 -12.07 16.57
N SER A 282 -0.38 -13.17 17.19
CA SER A 282 0.48 -14.05 18.01
C SER A 282 1.75 -14.57 17.32
N ASP A 283 1.76 -14.70 15.99
CA ASP A 283 2.86 -15.20 15.17
C ASP A 283 3.33 -14.20 14.10
N VAL A 284 2.58 -13.12 13.86
CA VAL A 284 2.79 -12.26 12.71
C VAL A 284 2.40 -10.80 12.97
N ASN A 285 3.25 -9.88 12.51
CA ASN A 285 2.94 -8.45 12.49
C ASN A 285 2.51 -8.04 11.06
N PRO A 286 1.21 -7.83 10.80
CA PRO A 286 0.71 -7.48 9.47
C PRO A 286 1.24 -6.11 8.99
N ASN A 287 1.50 -5.16 9.89
CA ASN A 287 2.06 -3.84 9.54
C ASN A 287 3.45 -3.97 8.87
N GLY A 288 4.18 -5.05 9.17
CA GLY A 288 5.47 -5.36 8.58
C GLY A 288 5.42 -6.24 7.33
N LEU A 289 4.24 -6.56 6.80
CA LEU A 289 4.08 -7.55 5.72
C LEU A 289 3.14 -7.13 4.59
N VAL A 290 2.54 -5.95 4.67
CA VAL A 290 1.74 -5.36 3.58
C VAL A 290 2.61 -4.43 2.74
N LEU A 291 2.48 -4.51 1.42
CA LEU A 291 3.22 -3.64 0.51
C LEU A 291 3.06 -2.15 0.86
N SER A 292 4.11 -1.36 0.56
CA SER A 292 4.01 0.09 0.45
C SER A 292 3.27 0.79 1.61
N ARG A 293 3.51 0.35 2.86
CA ARG A 293 2.90 0.91 4.11
C ARG A 293 1.38 0.74 4.21
N GLY A 294 0.72 -0.03 3.34
CA GLY A 294 -0.74 -0.04 3.26
C GLY A 294 -1.33 1.19 2.57
N ILE A 295 -0.55 1.90 1.76
CA ILE A 295 -1.03 2.98 0.88
C ILE A 295 -2.16 2.48 -0.01
N GLU A 296 -1.97 1.30 -0.62
CA GLU A 296 -2.98 0.68 -1.47
C GLU A 296 -4.27 0.41 -0.70
N GLU A 297 -4.14 -0.15 0.50
CA GLU A 297 -5.30 -0.45 1.35
C GLU A 297 -6.06 0.82 1.71
N SER A 298 -5.33 1.89 2.02
CA SER A 298 -5.93 3.19 2.32
C SER A 298 -6.65 3.79 1.10
N HIS A 299 -6.11 3.61 -0.10
CA HIS A 299 -6.73 4.10 -1.34
C HIS A 299 -7.99 3.32 -1.71
N VAL A 300 -8.00 2.01 -1.56
CA VAL A 300 -9.22 1.22 -1.76
C VAL A 300 -10.28 1.58 -0.72
N ASN A 301 -9.88 1.77 0.55
CA ASN A 301 -10.78 2.24 1.60
C ASN A 301 -11.40 3.60 1.23
N CYS A 302 -10.56 4.55 0.82
CA CYS A 302 -10.99 5.88 0.39
C CYS A 302 -11.92 5.82 -0.84
N LEU A 303 -11.61 4.98 -1.84
CA LEU A 303 -12.46 4.79 -3.02
C LEU A 303 -13.87 4.39 -2.62
N HIS A 304 -14.01 3.34 -1.80
CA HIS A 304 -15.33 2.86 -1.38
C HIS A 304 -16.08 3.86 -0.51
N PHE A 305 -15.37 4.63 0.30
CA PHE A 305 -15.96 5.72 1.06
C PHE A 305 -16.54 6.83 0.19
N VAL A 306 -15.83 7.24 -0.87
CA VAL A 306 -16.22 8.40 -1.70
C VAL A 306 -17.17 8.02 -2.85
N LYS A 307 -17.22 6.75 -3.26
CA LYS A 307 -18.09 6.25 -4.33
C LYS A 307 -19.54 6.77 -4.30
N PRO A 308 -20.22 6.84 -3.13
CA PRO A 308 -21.58 7.37 -3.05
C PRO A 308 -21.71 8.84 -3.49
N PHE A 309 -20.65 9.65 -3.36
CA PHE A 309 -20.72 11.09 -3.54
C PHE A 309 -19.68 11.69 -4.50
N ALA A 310 -18.81 10.89 -5.14
CA ALA A 310 -17.79 11.36 -6.08
C ALA A 310 -18.03 10.83 -7.51
N GLU A 311 -17.86 11.70 -8.51
CA GLU A 311 -17.88 11.31 -9.93
C GLU A 311 -16.49 10.81 -10.37
N ILE A 312 -15.47 11.64 -10.19
CA ILE A 312 -14.07 11.34 -10.48
C ILE A 312 -13.27 11.40 -9.18
N VAL A 313 -12.39 10.43 -8.99
CA VAL A 313 -11.50 10.36 -7.82
C VAL A 313 -10.05 10.30 -8.29
N VAL A 314 -9.20 11.15 -7.72
CA VAL A 314 -7.75 11.12 -7.94
C VAL A 314 -7.05 10.54 -6.72
N PHE A 315 -6.09 9.64 -6.94
CA PHE A 315 -5.25 9.04 -5.91
C PHE A 315 -3.82 9.53 -6.03
N THR A 316 -3.33 10.19 -4.99
CA THR A 316 -2.08 10.97 -5.06
C THR A 316 -1.35 11.02 -3.72
N ASP A 317 -0.05 11.24 -3.74
CA ASP A 317 0.63 11.77 -2.56
C ASP A 317 0.27 13.27 -2.43
N ILE A 318 0.40 13.83 -1.22
CA ILE A 318 0.07 15.25 -0.98
C ILE A 318 0.99 16.21 -1.74
N ASP A 319 2.16 15.73 -2.12
CA ASP A 319 3.19 16.42 -2.86
C ASP A 319 3.15 16.10 -4.36
N ASP A 320 2.04 15.58 -4.89
CA ASP A 320 1.78 15.62 -6.33
C ASP A 320 0.57 16.47 -6.69
N MET A 321 0.70 17.12 -7.85
CA MET A 321 -0.30 18.03 -8.38
C MET A 321 -0.62 17.68 -9.82
N LEU A 322 -1.90 17.53 -10.13
CA LEU A 322 -2.35 17.57 -11.53
C LEU A 322 -2.48 19.03 -11.95
N MET A 323 -1.78 19.42 -13.01
CA MET A 323 -1.82 20.76 -13.58
C MET A 323 -1.81 20.66 -15.11
N PRO A 324 -2.27 21.70 -15.83
CA PRO A 324 -2.10 21.76 -17.28
C PRO A 324 -0.61 21.68 -17.66
N LEU A 325 -0.31 21.10 -18.83
CA LEU A 325 1.06 20.97 -19.36
C LEU A 325 1.82 22.30 -19.40
N ASP A 326 1.08 23.37 -19.69
CA ASP A 326 1.54 24.74 -19.63
C ASP A 326 0.89 25.40 -18.41
N PRO A 327 1.65 25.63 -17.32
CA PRO A 327 1.13 26.24 -16.10
C PRO A 327 0.57 27.66 -16.30
N LEU A 328 0.89 28.34 -17.40
CA LEU A 328 0.26 29.62 -17.75
C LEU A 328 -1.23 29.50 -18.11
N LYS A 329 -1.69 28.28 -18.42
CA LYS A 329 -3.11 27.99 -18.71
C LYS A 329 -3.92 27.65 -17.45
N VAL A 330 -3.30 27.72 -16.27
CA VAL A 330 -4.00 27.50 -15.00
C VAL A 330 -5.16 28.47 -14.87
N ARG A 331 -6.33 27.90 -14.55
CA ARG A 331 -7.55 28.62 -14.20
C ARG A 331 -8.40 27.77 -13.26
N PRO A 332 -9.34 28.37 -12.50
CA PRO A 332 -10.19 27.61 -11.60
C PRO A 332 -10.94 26.47 -12.30
N GLY A 333 -10.96 25.29 -11.69
CA GLY A 333 -11.72 24.14 -12.20
C GLY A 333 -11.08 23.36 -13.35
N ILE A 334 -9.89 23.75 -13.84
CA ILE A 334 -9.27 23.13 -15.03
C ILE A 334 -9.03 21.62 -14.91
N ASN A 335 -8.79 21.09 -13.70
CA ASN A 335 -8.57 19.65 -13.53
C ASN A 335 -9.85 18.84 -13.78
N VAL A 336 -11.02 19.39 -13.43
CA VAL A 336 -12.31 18.74 -13.71
C VAL A 336 -12.52 18.64 -15.21
N GLU A 337 -12.27 19.73 -15.95
CA GLU A 337 -12.42 19.76 -17.40
C GLU A 337 -11.43 18.83 -18.11
N LEU A 338 -10.16 18.83 -17.67
CA LEU A 338 -9.14 17.93 -18.20
C LEU A 338 -9.54 16.46 -18.02
N LEU A 339 -9.91 16.08 -16.80
CA LEU A 339 -10.27 14.69 -16.48
C LEU A 339 -11.55 14.26 -17.20
N LYS A 340 -12.58 15.10 -17.23
CA LYS A 340 -13.82 14.82 -17.98
C LYS A 340 -13.53 14.68 -19.47
N GLY A 341 -12.72 15.55 -20.05
CA GLY A 341 -12.30 15.47 -21.45
C GLY A 341 -11.59 14.15 -21.77
N LEU A 342 -10.70 13.69 -20.89
CA LEU A 342 -10.02 12.40 -21.06
C LEU A 342 -10.97 11.20 -20.97
N PHE A 343 -11.92 11.20 -20.04
CA PHE A 343 -12.94 10.14 -19.96
C PHE A 343 -13.94 10.18 -21.13
N GLN A 344 -14.21 11.36 -21.71
CA GLN A 344 -15.00 11.49 -22.93
C GLN A 344 -14.26 10.94 -24.15
N GLN A 345 -12.95 11.17 -24.26
CA GLN A 345 -12.10 10.61 -25.32
C GLN A 345 -11.96 9.09 -25.19
N HIS A 346 -12.07 8.56 -23.98
CA HIS A 346 -11.98 7.12 -23.70
C HIS A 346 -13.20 6.63 -22.91
N PRO A 347 -14.36 6.42 -23.55
CA PRO A 347 -15.61 6.05 -22.87
C PRO A 347 -15.52 4.78 -22.02
N ASN A 348 -14.68 3.83 -22.42
CA ASN A 348 -14.45 2.56 -21.71
C ASN A 348 -13.34 2.67 -20.63
N ALA A 349 -12.76 3.84 -20.40
CA ALA A 349 -11.80 4.03 -19.33
C ALA A 349 -12.52 3.96 -17.97
N GLY A 350 -12.15 3.00 -17.14
CA GLY A 350 -12.47 3.02 -15.72
C GLY A 350 -11.43 3.81 -14.93
N SER A 351 -10.18 3.78 -15.39
CA SER A 351 -9.07 4.54 -14.82
C SER A 351 -8.19 5.18 -15.90
N LEU A 352 -7.60 6.31 -15.54
CA LEU A 352 -6.59 7.05 -16.27
C LEU A 352 -5.29 6.98 -15.48
N LEU A 353 -4.26 6.40 -16.09
CA LEU A 353 -2.93 6.25 -15.51
C LEU A 353 -2.02 7.35 -16.06
N PHE A 354 -1.72 8.33 -15.22
CA PHE A 354 -0.87 9.46 -15.55
C PHE A 354 0.57 9.16 -15.20
N GLU A 355 1.46 9.71 -16.00
CA GLU A 355 2.88 9.74 -15.70
C GLU A 355 3.17 10.93 -14.75
N HIS A 356 4.11 10.75 -13.83
CA HIS A 356 4.64 11.86 -13.03
C HIS A 356 5.83 12.53 -13.72
N ARG A 357 6.03 13.82 -13.46
CA ARG A 357 7.22 14.56 -13.85
C ARG A 357 7.79 15.21 -12.59
N ASP A 358 9.05 14.90 -12.30
CA ASP A 358 9.69 15.42 -11.12
C ASP A 358 9.97 16.92 -11.30
N VAL A 359 9.62 17.68 -10.28
CA VAL A 359 9.76 19.14 -10.24
C VAL A 359 10.47 19.53 -8.96
N GLN A 360 11.30 20.56 -9.06
CA GLN A 360 11.94 21.16 -7.92
C GLN A 360 11.15 22.39 -7.47
N PHE A 361 10.63 22.34 -6.24
CA PHE A 361 10.22 23.53 -5.49
C PHE A 361 11.25 23.83 -4.41
N VAL A 362 11.80 25.04 -4.44
CA VAL A 362 12.63 25.57 -3.36
C VAL A 362 11.70 26.35 -2.47
N LEU A 363 11.39 25.86 -1.26
CA LEU A 363 10.62 26.63 -0.29
C LEU A 363 11.35 27.94 0.05
N PRO A 364 10.62 29.01 0.42
CA PRO A 364 11.26 30.28 0.71
C PRO A 364 12.14 30.14 1.96
N ASP A 365 13.20 30.94 2.06
CA ASP A 365 13.93 31.07 3.31
C ASP A 365 12.95 31.44 4.42
N PRO A 366 13.01 30.77 5.58
CA PRO A 366 11.99 30.93 6.59
C PRO A 366 11.97 32.39 7.07
N PRO A 367 10.77 33.02 7.16
CA PRO A 367 10.65 34.31 7.79
C PRO A 367 11.10 34.22 9.26
N THR A 368 11.42 35.36 9.87
CA THR A 368 11.79 35.45 11.30
C THR A 368 10.76 34.79 12.23
N GLN A 369 9.48 34.73 11.83
CA GLN A 369 8.43 33.98 12.49
C GLN A 369 7.67 33.09 11.50
N ASN A 370 7.75 31.78 11.69
CA ASN A 370 7.11 30.76 10.86
C ASN A 370 5.62 30.57 11.23
N THR A 371 4.78 31.54 10.88
CA THR A 371 3.33 31.52 11.12
C THR A 371 2.55 31.35 9.82
N LEU A 372 1.27 30.97 9.91
CA LEU A 372 0.40 30.90 8.72
C LEU A 372 0.17 32.27 8.08
N HIS A 373 0.09 33.32 8.91
CA HIS A 373 -0.07 34.70 8.44
C HIS A 373 1.10 35.16 7.54
N ASN A 374 2.32 34.71 7.86
CA ASN A 374 3.52 35.10 7.12
C ASN A 374 3.83 34.16 5.95
N PHE A 375 3.16 33.00 5.87
CA PHE A 375 3.34 32.03 4.79
C PHE A 375 2.70 32.52 3.48
N ASN A 376 3.39 32.29 2.37
CA ASN A 376 2.92 32.61 1.03
C ASN A 376 3.54 31.65 -0.01
N PHE A 377 3.07 31.74 -1.26
CA PHE A 377 3.49 30.89 -2.37
C PHE A 377 4.53 31.54 -3.30
N GLU A 378 5.24 32.58 -2.87
CA GLU A 378 6.23 33.27 -3.72
C GLU A 378 7.34 32.35 -4.21
N PHE A 379 7.65 31.33 -3.42
CA PHE A 379 8.64 30.31 -3.71
C PHE A 379 8.37 29.52 -5.00
N LEU A 380 7.11 29.49 -5.48
CA LEU A 380 6.76 28.87 -6.76
C LEU A 380 7.41 29.58 -7.96
N ALA A 381 7.86 30.83 -7.82
CA ALA A 381 8.58 31.56 -8.87
C ALA A 381 9.93 30.90 -9.23
N HIS A 382 10.47 30.07 -8.34
CA HIS A 382 11.74 29.37 -8.51
C HIS A 382 11.56 27.89 -8.88
N SER A 383 10.38 27.51 -9.38
CA SER A 383 10.10 26.12 -9.77
C SER A 383 10.93 25.70 -10.99
N GLN A 384 11.49 24.49 -10.98
CA GLN A 384 12.36 23.97 -12.05
C GLN A 384 12.06 22.50 -12.42
N TRP A 385 12.37 22.11 -13.66
CA TRP A 385 12.11 20.76 -14.18
C TRP A 385 13.22 19.75 -13.91
N LYS A 386 13.06 18.83 -12.93
CA LYS A 386 14.03 17.76 -12.59
C LYS A 386 14.32 16.75 -13.68
N THR A 387 13.28 16.44 -14.45
CA THR A 387 13.38 15.44 -15.50
C THR A 387 12.48 15.80 -16.68
N ASN A 388 12.92 15.42 -17.87
CA ASN A 388 12.04 15.35 -19.04
C ASN A 388 11.19 14.09 -18.98
N CYS A 389 10.05 14.08 -19.68
CA CYS A 389 9.23 12.87 -19.84
C CYS A 389 10.10 11.74 -20.47
N LYS A 390 10.56 10.77 -19.68
CA LYS A 390 11.32 9.60 -20.14
C LYS A 390 10.42 8.36 -20.09
N VAL A 391 10.35 7.60 -21.17
CA VAL A 391 9.45 6.44 -21.33
C VAL A 391 9.76 5.26 -20.36
N TRP A 392 10.92 5.27 -19.70
CA TRP A 392 11.41 4.14 -18.90
C TRP A 392 11.23 4.37 -17.40
N ARG A 393 10.38 3.56 -16.76
CA ARG A 393 10.06 3.54 -15.31
C ARG A 393 9.55 4.86 -14.73
N MET A 394 8.47 5.40 -15.28
CA MET A 394 7.76 6.52 -14.65
C MET A 394 6.91 6.01 -13.48
N LYS A 395 7.03 6.64 -12.30
CA LYS A 395 6.02 6.51 -11.26
C LYS A 395 4.72 7.09 -11.83
N THR A 396 3.62 6.50 -11.44
CA THR A 396 2.32 6.82 -12.01
C THR A 396 1.37 7.29 -10.94
N ARG A 397 0.36 8.05 -11.38
CA ARG A 397 -0.80 8.50 -10.60
C ARG A 397 -2.07 8.07 -11.29
N VAL A 398 -3.13 7.84 -10.51
CA VAL A 398 -4.37 7.30 -11.05
C VAL A 398 -5.51 8.27 -10.77
N ALA A 399 -6.27 8.60 -11.80
CA ALA A 399 -7.63 9.10 -11.67
C ALA A 399 -8.60 8.00 -12.10
N VAL A 400 -9.74 7.87 -11.43
CA VAL A 400 -10.77 6.88 -11.78
C VAL A 400 -12.11 7.55 -11.89
N ASN A 401 -12.98 6.98 -12.71
CA ASN A 401 -14.41 7.19 -12.54
C ASN A 401 -14.87 6.28 -11.40
N ALA A 402 -15.42 6.86 -10.34
CA ALA A 402 -15.73 6.13 -9.11
C ALA A 402 -16.61 4.89 -9.36
N SER A 403 -17.56 5.00 -10.29
CA SER A 403 -18.53 3.93 -10.58
C SER A 403 -17.97 2.75 -11.39
N ARG A 404 -16.74 2.83 -11.90
CA ARG A 404 -16.19 1.91 -12.92
C ARG A 404 -15.08 0.98 -12.41
N VAL A 405 -14.64 1.17 -11.17
CA VAL A 405 -13.53 0.44 -10.56
C VAL A 405 -13.91 -0.04 -9.16
N ASP A 406 -13.37 -1.17 -8.75
CA ASP A 406 -13.51 -1.69 -7.38
C ASP A 406 -12.23 -1.56 -6.59
N THR A 407 -11.07 -1.57 -7.24
CA THR A 407 -9.81 -1.36 -6.52
C THR A 407 -8.84 -0.48 -7.27
N VAL A 408 -7.94 0.16 -6.52
CA VAL A 408 -6.99 1.14 -7.03
C VAL A 408 -5.75 1.21 -6.16
N ASN A 409 -4.61 1.40 -6.81
CA ASN A 409 -3.35 1.85 -6.25
C ASN A 409 -3.02 3.18 -6.94
N MET A 410 -2.35 4.12 -6.26
CA MET A 410 -1.88 5.34 -6.94
C MET A 410 -0.99 5.04 -8.14
N HIS A 411 -0.26 3.93 -8.14
CA HIS A 411 0.66 3.56 -9.21
C HIS A 411 0.06 2.61 -10.25
N GLU A 412 -1.09 1.99 -9.97
CA GLU A 412 -1.77 1.10 -10.91
C GLU A 412 -3.24 0.99 -10.52
N SER A 413 -4.16 0.96 -11.48
CA SER A 413 -5.54 0.57 -11.13
C SER A 413 -5.58 -0.93 -10.89
N GLY A 414 -6.42 -1.35 -9.95
CA GLY A 414 -6.63 -2.76 -9.67
C GLY A 414 -7.79 -3.33 -10.50
N ILE A 415 -8.87 -3.73 -9.85
CA ILE A 415 -10.01 -4.41 -10.43
C ILE A 415 -10.94 -3.38 -11.08
N HIS A 416 -11.10 -3.47 -12.40
CA HIS A 416 -12.13 -2.75 -13.15
C HIS A 416 -13.42 -3.54 -13.19
N ARG A 417 -14.54 -2.83 -13.20
CA ARG A 417 -15.84 -3.46 -13.46
C ARG A 417 -15.91 -3.89 -14.93
N LEU A 418 -16.74 -4.90 -15.20
CA LEU A 418 -16.89 -5.49 -16.53
C LEU A 418 -17.13 -4.41 -17.59
N GLY A 419 -16.35 -4.46 -18.68
CA GLY A 419 -16.43 -3.51 -19.80
C GLY A 419 -15.53 -2.28 -19.67
N PHE A 420 -14.87 -2.07 -18.52
CA PHE A 420 -13.96 -0.96 -18.30
C PHE A 420 -12.49 -1.41 -18.24
N VAL A 421 -11.60 -0.51 -18.64
CA VAL A 421 -10.15 -0.76 -18.72
C VAL A 421 -9.33 0.39 -18.15
N GLN A 422 -8.06 0.12 -17.88
CA GLN A 422 -7.06 1.15 -17.62
C GLN A 422 -6.59 1.79 -18.93
N VAL A 423 -6.57 3.11 -18.98
CA VAL A 423 -5.99 3.87 -20.09
C VAL A 423 -4.77 4.64 -19.59
N ARG A 424 -3.63 4.45 -20.24
CA ARG A 424 -2.42 5.24 -19.95
C ARG A 424 -2.51 6.58 -20.67
N VAL A 425 -2.35 7.67 -19.93
CA VAL A 425 -2.30 9.02 -20.46
C VAL A 425 -0.83 9.38 -20.71
N PRO A 426 -0.42 9.65 -21.96
CA PRO A 426 0.94 10.05 -22.26
C PRO A 426 1.33 11.35 -21.52
N CYS A 427 2.56 11.47 -21.00
CA CYS A 427 3.05 12.67 -20.30
C CYS A 427 2.89 13.97 -21.11
N ARG A 428 2.93 13.88 -22.45
CA ARG A 428 2.71 15.01 -23.37
C ARG A 428 1.25 15.43 -23.52
N GLN A 429 0.30 14.66 -23.01
CA GLN A 429 -1.13 14.98 -23.00
C GLN A 429 -1.53 15.52 -21.62
N ALA A 430 -1.11 14.85 -20.55
CA ALA A 430 -1.24 15.31 -19.17
C ALA A 430 -0.27 14.54 -18.26
N HIS A 431 0.21 15.18 -17.21
CA HIS A 431 1.07 14.55 -16.20
C HIS A 431 0.87 15.18 -14.82
N PHE A 432 1.30 14.44 -13.79
CA PHE A 432 1.40 14.97 -12.43
C PHE A 432 2.76 15.61 -12.22
N TYR A 433 2.81 16.68 -11.43
CA TYR A 433 4.02 17.36 -11.00
C TYR A 433 4.37 16.79 -9.62
N HIS A 434 5.45 16.02 -9.52
CA HIS A 434 5.90 15.40 -8.26
C HIS A 434 6.92 16.30 -7.58
N LEU A 435 6.61 16.74 -6.37
CA LEU A 435 7.35 17.79 -5.66
C LEU A 435 8.39 17.24 -4.69
N ARG A 436 8.44 15.92 -4.50
CA ARG A 436 9.36 15.26 -3.56
C ARG A 436 10.78 15.17 -4.12
N HIS A 437 11.77 15.27 -3.24
CA HIS A 437 13.23 15.28 -3.51
C HIS A 437 13.82 16.65 -3.88
N SER A 438 13.05 17.75 -3.77
CA SER A 438 13.49 19.09 -4.22
C SER A 438 14.46 19.82 -3.29
N TYR A 439 14.61 19.39 -2.03
CA TYR A 439 15.38 20.15 -1.03
C TYR A 439 16.88 19.86 -0.99
N LYS A 440 17.31 18.60 -1.21
CA LYS A 440 18.74 18.22 -1.09
C LYS A 440 19.48 18.20 -2.43
N ASN A 441 18.78 17.81 -3.51
CA ASN A 441 19.36 17.74 -4.84
C ASN A 441 18.83 18.92 -5.66
N ILE A 442 19.47 20.08 -5.51
CA ILE A 442 19.23 21.19 -6.44
C ILE A 442 19.72 20.73 -7.79
N ALA A 443 18.83 20.70 -8.76
CA ALA A 443 19.24 20.31 -10.07
C ALA A 443 20.08 21.40 -10.71
N ILE A 444 21.18 20.99 -11.33
CA ILE A 444 22.13 21.89 -11.97
C ILE A 444 21.84 21.83 -13.46
N ASN A 445 21.56 22.99 -14.09
CA ASN A 445 21.26 23.17 -15.52
C ASN A 445 19.85 22.75 -15.99
N GLU A 446 18.82 23.00 -15.18
CA GLU A 446 17.43 22.73 -15.56
C GLU A 446 16.63 23.98 -15.92
N TRP A 447 15.54 23.77 -16.65
CA TRP A 447 14.71 24.85 -17.20
C TRP A 447 13.65 25.30 -16.20
N PRO A 448 13.43 26.62 -16.04
CA PRO A 448 12.42 27.16 -15.14
C PRO A 448 11.00 26.78 -15.59
N ILE A 449 10.10 26.67 -14.61
CA ILE A 449 8.67 26.49 -14.82
C ILE A 449 7.98 27.81 -14.48
N ASP A 450 7.30 28.41 -15.46
CA ASP A 450 6.60 29.66 -15.25
C ASP A 450 5.29 29.46 -14.46
N MET A 451 5.34 29.70 -13.16
CA MET A 451 4.20 29.64 -12.24
C MET A 451 3.50 31.00 -12.04
N SER A 452 3.74 31.99 -12.92
CA SER A 452 3.26 33.37 -12.75
C SER A 452 1.74 33.52 -12.69
N LYS A 453 0.97 32.55 -13.22
CA LYS A 453 -0.50 32.51 -13.12
C LYS A 453 -1.00 31.79 -11.86
N LEU A 454 -0.35 30.69 -11.49
CA LEU A 454 -0.75 29.89 -10.33
C LEU A 454 -0.44 30.63 -9.01
N ARG A 455 0.78 31.18 -8.89
CA ARG A 455 1.25 31.87 -7.68
C ARG A 455 0.29 32.96 -7.17
N PRO A 456 -0.08 34.00 -7.94
CA PRO A 456 -0.97 35.04 -7.45
C PRO A 456 -2.36 34.50 -7.08
N MET A 457 -2.86 33.52 -7.83
CA MET A 457 -4.13 32.86 -7.53
C MET A 457 -4.11 32.16 -6.16
N LEU A 458 -3.03 31.46 -5.83
CA LEU A 458 -2.88 30.82 -4.52
C LEU A 458 -2.70 31.85 -3.42
N ASN A 459 -1.88 32.87 -3.62
CA ASN A 459 -1.66 33.93 -2.62
C ASN A 459 -2.95 34.69 -2.28
N GLU A 460 -3.77 35.02 -3.28
CA GLU A 460 -5.06 35.69 -3.08
C GLU A 460 -6.01 34.82 -2.25
N ARG A 461 -6.17 33.54 -2.63
CA ARG A 461 -7.05 32.60 -1.93
C ARG A 461 -6.58 32.31 -0.52
N TRP A 462 -5.27 32.14 -0.33
CA TRP A 462 -4.67 31.90 0.96
C TRP A 462 -4.83 33.07 1.89
N ARG A 463 -4.58 34.30 1.43
CA ARG A 463 -4.84 35.50 2.23
C ARG A 463 -6.30 35.54 2.70
N PHE A 464 -7.24 35.35 1.77
CA PHE A 464 -8.66 35.30 2.12
C PHE A 464 -8.97 34.21 3.15
N ARG A 465 -8.42 33.00 2.99
CA ARG A 465 -8.67 31.87 3.89
C ARG A 465 -8.06 32.09 5.28
N VAL A 466 -6.82 32.56 5.31
CA VAL A 466 -6.14 32.94 6.54
C VAL A 466 -6.91 34.04 7.23
N GLU A 467 -7.44 35.04 6.54
CA GLU A 467 -8.14 36.18 7.17
C GLU A 467 -9.60 35.90 7.57
N SER A 468 -10.31 35.05 6.81
CA SER A 468 -11.75 34.85 7.02
C SER A 468 -12.11 33.52 7.68
N ASN A 469 -11.31 32.47 7.50
CA ASN A 469 -11.70 31.12 7.92
C ASN A 469 -10.91 30.58 9.10
N PHE A 470 -9.61 30.81 9.19
CA PHE A 470 -8.78 30.16 10.22
C PHE A 470 -9.01 30.83 11.58
N SER A 471 -8.80 30.17 12.72
CA SER A 471 -8.85 30.85 14.03
C SER A 471 -7.70 31.85 14.20
N LEU A 472 -7.94 32.97 14.90
CA LEU A 472 -6.90 33.99 15.17
C LEU A 472 -5.69 33.39 15.88
N GLU A 473 -5.93 32.46 16.81
CA GLU A 473 -4.90 31.72 17.54
C GLU A 473 -3.98 30.94 16.59
N LEU A 474 -4.54 30.17 15.66
CA LEU A 474 -3.73 29.38 14.73
C LEU A 474 -2.95 30.25 13.74
N ARG A 475 -3.53 31.35 13.27
CA ARG A 475 -2.88 32.24 12.28
C ARG A 475 -1.57 32.83 12.79
N SER A 476 -1.52 33.15 14.08
CA SER A 476 -0.39 33.82 14.76
C SER A 476 0.53 32.84 15.49
N LYS A 477 0.14 31.57 15.62
CA LYS A 477 0.95 30.53 16.25
C LYS A 477 2.26 30.33 15.48
N VAL A 478 3.37 30.29 16.21
CA VAL A 478 4.67 29.88 15.65
C VAL A 478 4.64 28.38 15.42
N LEU A 479 4.70 27.97 14.15
CA LEU A 479 4.64 26.58 13.74
C LEU A 479 6.04 25.98 13.63
N ALA A 480 6.14 24.69 13.93
CA ALA A 480 7.35 23.92 13.73
C ALA A 480 7.84 24.05 12.28
N ARG A 481 9.17 24.14 12.13
CA ARG A 481 9.79 24.22 10.80
C ARG A 481 9.64 22.88 10.08
N SER A 482 9.27 22.92 8.80
CA SER A 482 9.45 21.78 7.91
C SER A 482 10.95 21.48 7.81
N SER A 483 11.43 20.42 8.45
CA SER A 483 12.84 20.01 8.40
C SER A 483 13.00 18.67 7.69
N VAL A 484 13.72 18.71 6.57
CA VAL A 484 14.13 17.52 5.80
C VAL A 484 15.31 16.79 6.44
N ASP A 485 16.09 17.47 7.29
CA ASP A 485 17.22 16.87 8.00
C ASP A 485 16.73 15.76 8.95
N SER A 486 15.51 15.89 9.45
CA SER A 486 14.86 14.92 10.34
C SER A 486 14.51 13.57 9.70
N PHE A 487 14.67 13.44 8.38
CA PHE A 487 14.36 12.22 7.63
C PHE A 487 15.56 11.60 6.92
N GLU A 488 16.79 12.10 7.09
CA GLU A 488 17.93 11.49 6.41
C GLU A 488 18.13 10.01 6.78
N ASP A 489 18.02 9.67 8.07
CA ASP A 489 18.10 8.28 8.53
C ASP A 489 16.93 7.44 8.03
N PHE A 490 15.74 8.05 7.98
CA PHE A 490 14.55 7.40 7.46
C PHE A 490 14.67 7.14 5.95
N ASP A 491 15.14 8.11 5.18
CA ASP A 491 15.39 8.01 3.74
C ASP A 491 16.51 7.01 3.44
N LYS A 492 17.57 6.97 4.25
CA LYS A 492 18.61 5.93 4.19
C LYS A 492 18.02 4.54 4.43
N CYS A 493 17.17 4.40 5.46
CA CYS A 493 16.47 3.14 5.73
C CYS A 493 15.54 2.76 4.57
N MET A 494 14.78 3.72 4.03
CA MET A 494 13.94 3.52 2.86
C MET A 494 14.74 3.12 1.62
N GLY A 495 15.90 3.73 1.41
CA GLY A 495 16.86 3.35 0.38
C GLY A 495 17.30 1.90 0.53
N ALA A 496 17.67 1.48 1.74
CA ALA A 496 18.07 0.10 2.04
C ALA A 496 16.93 -0.90 1.82
N ILE A 497 15.70 -0.58 2.25
CA ILE A 497 14.51 -1.39 2.00
C ILE A 497 14.28 -1.56 0.49
N ASN A 498 14.33 -0.46 -0.26
CA ASN A 498 14.17 -0.49 -1.71
C ASN A 498 15.25 -1.35 -2.37
N GLU A 499 16.52 -1.20 -1.97
CA GLU A 499 17.62 -2.03 -2.48
C GLU A 499 17.40 -3.52 -2.20
N GLU A 500 16.91 -3.88 -1.02
CA GLU A 500 16.57 -5.25 -0.67
C GLU A 500 15.44 -5.79 -1.56
N HIS A 501 14.37 -5.02 -1.74
CA HIS A 501 13.26 -5.37 -2.63
C HIS A 501 13.72 -5.62 -4.08
N TRP A 502 14.70 -4.85 -4.57
CA TRP A 502 15.22 -4.99 -5.94
C TRP A 502 16.16 -6.19 -6.13
N ARG A 503 16.82 -6.69 -5.09
CA ARG A 503 17.84 -7.75 -5.21
C ARG A 503 17.28 -9.17 -5.31
N LEU A 504 15.96 -9.38 -5.46
CA LEU A 504 15.26 -10.69 -5.54
C LEU A 504 15.54 -11.66 -4.36
N ARG A 505 16.38 -11.29 -3.40
CA ARG A 505 16.62 -12.00 -2.12
C ARG A 505 15.59 -11.63 -1.07
N VAL A 506 14.36 -11.39 -1.49
CA VAL A 506 13.34 -10.84 -0.60
C VAL A 506 12.77 -11.99 0.21
N SER A 507 13.36 -12.23 1.38
CA SER A 507 12.79 -13.16 2.36
C SER A 507 11.68 -12.50 3.20
N ARG A 508 11.50 -11.17 3.07
CA ARG A 508 10.58 -10.35 3.87
C ARG A 508 10.08 -9.14 3.11
N CYS A 509 8.78 -8.84 3.20
CA CYS A 509 8.27 -7.53 2.77
C CYS A 509 8.59 -6.46 3.78
N LEU A 510 9.83 -6.00 3.82
CA LEU A 510 10.20 -4.88 4.67
C LEU A 510 9.34 -3.67 4.30
N THR A 511 8.50 -3.27 5.24
CA THR A 511 7.71 -2.06 5.14
C THR A 511 8.43 -0.95 5.89
N PRO A 512 8.14 0.31 5.56
CA PRO A 512 8.74 1.44 6.27
C PRO A 512 8.39 1.53 7.76
N HIS A 513 7.49 0.69 8.26
CA HIS A 513 7.29 0.51 9.71
C HIS A 513 8.52 -0.04 10.42
N VAL A 514 9.48 -0.65 9.71
CA VAL A 514 10.78 -1.04 10.29
C VAL A 514 11.77 0.14 10.33
N CYS A 515 11.46 1.22 9.60
CA CYS A 515 12.26 2.44 9.61
C CYS A 515 11.81 3.33 10.76
N PHE A 516 12.50 3.22 11.88
CA PHE A 516 12.37 4.17 12.97
C PHE A 516 13.28 5.36 12.71
N SER A 517 12.75 6.58 12.88
CA SER A 517 13.65 7.74 13.02
C SER A 517 14.36 7.58 14.37
N ARG A 518 15.69 7.43 14.35
CA ARG A 518 16.50 7.36 15.57
C ARG A 518 16.54 8.70 16.31
N LEU A 519 16.10 9.77 15.67
CA LEU A 519 16.10 11.11 16.22
C LEU A 519 14.84 11.31 17.05
N ALA A 520 14.99 11.33 18.38
CA ALA A 520 14.00 11.86 19.31
C ALA A 520 13.60 13.27 18.84
N LYS A 521 12.47 13.36 18.14
CA LYS A 521 11.97 14.64 17.63
C LYS A 521 11.46 15.45 18.82
N ASN A 522 11.97 16.67 19.01
CA ASN A 522 11.36 17.66 19.89
C ASN A 522 10.17 18.34 19.17
N ILE A 523 9.28 17.53 18.59
CA ILE A 523 8.09 17.97 17.85
C ILE A 523 6.91 17.22 18.45
N SER A 524 5.90 17.97 18.89
CA SER A 524 4.62 17.39 19.31
C SER A 524 3.93 16.76 18.11
N CYS A 525 3.50 15.51 18.27
CA CYS A 525 2.88 14.72 17.24
C CYS A 525 1.58 14.10 17.76
N VAL A 526 0.64 13.93 16.83
CA VAL A 526 -0.65 13.30 17.05
C VAL A 526 -0.70 12.05 16.20
N ALA A 527 -1.19 10.96 16.77
CA ALA A 527 -1.33 9.68 16.11
C ALA A 527 -2.74 9.12 16.27
N THR A 528 -3.10 8.20 15.37
CA THR A 528 -4.35 7.47 15.46
C THR A 528 -4.12 6.16 16.19
N THR A 529 -4.90 5.93 17.25
CA THR A 529 -5.02 4.62 17.90
C THR A 529 -6.34 3.96 17.53
N GLY A 530 -6.38 2.63 17.58
CA GLY A 530 -7.55 1.83 17.26
C GLY A 530 -7.83 0.77 18.32
N ASP A 531 -9.10 0.61 18.66
CA ASP A 531 -9.59 -0.44 19.52
C ASP A 531 -10.26 -1.51 18.65
N TYR A 532 -9.78 -2.75 18.73
CA TYR A 532 -10.27 -3.87 17.94
C TYR A 532 -11.06 -4.85 18.80
N GLU A 533 -12.09 -5.44 18.20
CA GLU A 533 -12.72 -6.64 18.72
C GLU A 533 -12.45 -7.81 17.79
N PHE A 534 -12.53 -9.02 18.32
CA PHE A 534 -12.44 -10.21 17.50
C PHE A 534 -13.45 -11.27 17.90
N VAL A 535 -13.76 -12.14 16.94
CA VAL A 535 -14.50 -13.38 17.17
C VAL A 535 -13.66 -14.57 16.71
N HIS A 536 -13.78 -15.69 17.41
CA HIS A 536 -13.15 -16.95 17.07
C HIS A 536 -14.23 -18.01 16.83
N SER A 537 -14.18 -18.69 15.69
CA SER A 537 -15.08 -19.81 15.41
C SER A 537 -14.42 -20.79 14.44
N ASP A 538 -14.58 -22.09 14.71
CA ASP A 538 -14.02 -23.20 13.92
C ASP A 538 -12.51 -23.11 13.64
N GLY A 539 -11.75 -22.51 14.57
CA GLY A 539 -10.31 -22.31 14.44
C GLY A 539 -9.89 -21.07 13.65
N ASP A 540 -10.85 -20.34 13.07
CA ASP A 540 -10.65 -19.10 12.32
C ASP A 540 -11.10 -17.89 13.16
N PHE A 541 -10.65 -16.70 12.77
CA PHE A 541 -10.90 -15.44 13.47
C PHE A 541 -11.44 -14.37 12.53
N ILE A 542 -12.10 -13.36 13.09
CA ILE A 542 -12.37 -12.10 12.38
C ILE A 542 -12.12 -10.97 13.37
N SER A 543 -11.26 -10.03 13.00
CA SER A 543 -10.97 -8.82 13.78
C SER A 543 -11.60 -7.59 13.13
N VAL A 544 -12.22 -6.72 13.91
CA VAL A 544 -12.95 -5.54 13.43
C VAL A 544 -12.54 -4.32 14.27
N LEU A 545 -12.24 -3.21 13.60
CA LEU A 545 -12.01 -1.91 14.24
C LEU A 545 -13.35 -1.39 14.81
N ARG A 546 -13.40 -1.15 16.12
CA ARG A 546 -14.59 -0.63 16.81
C ARG A 546 -14.57 0.87 16.96
N ASN A 547 -13.43 1.37 17.40
CA ASN A 547 -13.23 2.77 17.67
C ASN A 547 -11.85 3.17 17.22
N ALA A 548 -11.73 4.39 16.71
CA ALA A 548 -10.45 5.01 16.47
C ALA A 548 -10.50 6.43 17.03
N ARG A 549 -9.35 6.92 17.50
CA ARG A 549 -9.23 8.27 18.03
C ARG A 549 -7.84 8.82 17.81
N PHE A 550 -7.75 10.14 17.74
CA PHE A 550 -6.48 10.83 17.81
C PHE A 550 -5.99 10.87 19.26
N VAL A 551 -4.70 10.59 19.45
CA VAL A 551 -3.99 10.64 20.72
C VAL A 551 -2.65 11.35 20.51
N ASP A 552 -2.07 11.85 21.58
CA ASP A 552 -0.67 12.28 21.55
C ASP A 552 0.22 11.08 21.19
N SER A 553 1.12 11.29 20.25
CA SER A 553 2.02 10.26 19.74
C SER A 553 3.18 10.04 20.71
N GLU A 554 3.67 8.80 20.76
CA GLU A 554 4.94 8.49 21.44
C GLU A 554 6.13 9.18 20.74
N ALA A 555 7.33 9.01 21.31
CA ALA A 555 8.56 9.54 20.72
C ALA A 555 8.66 9.18 19.22
N ASN A 556 9.16 10.12 18.42
CA ASN A 556 9.35 9.97 16.97
C ASN A 556 8.07 9.96 16.13
N CYS A 557 6.94 10.45 16.66
CA CYS A 557 5.66 10.53 15.94
C CYS A 557 5.19 9.14 15.46
N GLU A 558 5.46 8.12 16.26
CA GLU A 558 5.02 6.75 16.01
C GLU A 558 3.60 6.53 16.54
N ALA A 559 2.76 5.91 15.72
CA ALA A 559 1.42 5.51 16.14
C ALA A 559 1.47 4.32 17.10
N PRO A 560 0.63 4.31 18.15
CA PRO A 560 0.62 3.22 19.13
C PRO A 560 0.16 1.90 18.49
N VAL A 561 0.57 0.79 19.09
CA VAL A 561 0.06 -0.54 18.71
C VAL A 561 -1.39 -0.66 19.17
N PRO A 562 -2.33 -1.07 18.30
CA PRO A 562 -3.73 -1.23 18.66
C PRO A 562 -3.94 -2.31 19.71
N GLN A 563 -5.03 -2.22 20.46
CA GLN A 563 -5.41 -3.20 21.48
C GLN A 563 -6.67 -3.97 21.07
N PHE A 564 -6.76 -5.23 21.49
CA PHE A 564 -8.02 -5.96 21.52
C PHE A 564 -8.78 -5.60 22.79
N VAL A 565 -9.94 -4.96 22.65
CA VAL A 565 -10.78 -4.52 23.78
C VAL A 565 -11.96 -5.45 24.05
N GLY A 566 -12.23 -6.37 23.13
CA GLY A 566 -13.30 -7.36 23.28
C GLY A 566 -13.11 -8.59 22.41
N GLY A 567 -13.82 -9.65 22.76
CA GLY A 567 -13.63 -11.00 22.25
C GLY A 567 -13.25 -11.98 23.38
N ASN A 568 -13.29 -13.27 23.07
CA ASN A 568 -12.86 -14.29 24.03
C ASN A 568 -11.33 -14.36 24.07
N HIS A 569 -10.72 -13.68 25.05
CA HIS A 569 -9.27 -13.55 25.21
C HIS A 569 -8.52 -14.88 25.38
N PHE A 570 -9.21 -15.98 25.72
CA PHE A 570 -8.61 -17.31 25.68
C PHE A 570 -8.12 -17.67 24.27
N TYR A 571 -8.79 -17.15 23.24
CA TYR A 571 -8.47 -17.34 21.83
C TYR A 571 -7.87 -16.07 21.21
N MET A 572 -7.09 -15.26 21.93
CA MET A 572 -6.55 -14.03 21.33
C MET A 572 -5.69 -14.35 20.07
N PRO A 573 -5.92 -13.68 18.91
CA PRO A 573 -5.35 -14.04 17.60
C PRO A 573 -3.81 -14.00 17.44
#